data_AF-A0A1W2ATR0-F1
#
_entry.id   AF-A0A1W2ATR0-F1
#
_cell.length_a   1.000
_cell.length_b   1.000
_cell.length_c   1.000
_cell.angle_alpha   90.00
_cell.angle_beta   90.00
_cell.angle_gamma   90.00
#
_symmetry.space_group_name_H-M   'P 1'
#
loop_
_entity.id
_entity.type
_entity.pdbx_description
1 polymer ?
#
loop_
_entity_poly.entity_id
_entity_poly.type
_entity_poly.pdbx_seq_one_letter_code
_entity_poly.pdbx_strand_id
1 'polypeptide(L)'
;MCSIFGMTGARFPRDLIKTCFDRTISRGPDMSRMVDIPGGILGFHRLAIMGLHEEGMQPFRLDNDYVVCNGELYGFRPLRARLMETYDIKSECDCEILLPLYREYGVEMFKTLDAEFALILWDDKQQKLIAARDPIGIRPLYYGEVRGGGMAFASEPKNLIGMCDTILPFPPGHYWIDGEFVQYADPAYVGYFTMKTEAEVCPKLRRLLMDGVEKRLDADAPVGFLLSGGLDSSLVCAIAQKMLDKPIRTFAIGMDIDAIDLKYARMVADYIGSNHTEVIISEKDVLEALPTVVELLGTWDITTIRASIGMYLVCKWIHENTDVRVLLTGEISDELFGYKYTDFAPSAAAFQEEAEKRIRELHVYDVLRADRCISYNSLEARVPFGDLKFVRYAMSIDPELKMNNHNMGKYLIRKAFADDHILPDEILWRQKAAFSDAVGHSMVDDLKAYAEKTYTDEEFAEKAAKYDYCRPFTKESLLYRELFEQFYPGQAHMIPDFWMPNKTWPGCNVNDPSARVLANYGQSGQ
;
A
#
# COMPACT_ATOMS: atom_id res chain seq x y z
N MET A 1 -10.93 2.48 -3.60
CA MET A 1 -10.21 3.68 -3.16
C MET A 1 -10.48 4.76 -4.16
N CYS A 2 -10.60 6.02 -3.79
CA CYS A 2 -10.86 7.06 -4.79
C CYS A 2 -9.64 7.31 -5.72
N SER A 3 -9.87 8.08 -6.78
CA SER A 3 -8.80 8.65 -7.61
C SER A 3 -8.89 10.17 -7.58
N ILE A 4 -7.76 10.84 -7.36
CA ILE A 4 -7.64 12.30 -7.46
C ILE A 4 -6.78 12.68 -8.65
N PHE A 5 -7.12 13.80 -9.26
CA PHE A 5 -6.35 14.43 -10.32
C PHE A 5 -6.40 15.94 -10.12
N GLY A 6 -5.28 16.61 -10.36
CA GLY A 6 -5.24 18.06 -10.31
C GLY A 6 -4.08 18.58 -11.12
N MET A 7 -4.31 19.61 -11.91
CA MET A 7 -3.24 20.25 -12.65
C MET A 7 -3.48 21.74 -12.82
N THR A 8 -2.39 22.50 -12.83
CA THR A 8 -2.36 23.88 -13.30
C THR A 8 -1.47 23.98 -14.54
N GLY A 9 -1.69 25.04 -15.33
CA GLY A 9 -0.85 25.34 -16.49
C GLY A 9 -1.50 25.03 -17.84
N ALA A 10 -0.69 24.58 -18.81
CA ALA A 10 -0.97 24.70 -20.23
C ALA A 10 -2.20 23.93 -20.77
N ARG A 11 -2.69 24.45 -21.91
CA ARG A 11 -3.91 24.17 -22.67
C ARG A 11 -3.92 22.78 -23.34
N PHE A 12 -4.04 21.70 -22.57
CA PHE A 12 -4.48 20.44 -23.17
C PHE A 12 -5.97 20.50 -23.53
N PRO A 13 -6.39 19.87 -24.65
CA PRO A 13 -7.80 19.69 -24.92
C PRO A 13 -8.48 18.97 -23.75
N ARG A 14 -9.67 19.42 -23.36
CA ARG A 14 -10.43 18.82 -22.25
C ARG A 14 -10.64 17.32 -22.44
N ASP A 15 -10.78 16.86 -23.68
CA ASP A 15 -10.93 15.45 -24.03
C ASP A 15 -9.67 14.63 -23.72
N LEU A 16 -8.47 15.20 -23.92
CA LEU A 16 -7.23 14.53 -23.55
C LEU A 16 -7.11 14.43 -22.03
N ILE A 17 -7.39 15.52 -21.31
CA ILE A 17 -7.39 15.53 -19.85
C ILE A 17 -8.37 14.49 -19.31
N LYS A 18 -9.59 14.45 -19.86
CA LYS A 18 -10.62 13.46 -19.48
C LYS A 18 -10.17 12.04 -19.77
N THR A 19 -9.58 11.79 -20.94
CA THR A 19 -9.04 10.46 -21.30
C THR A 19 -7.95 10.02 -20.32
N CYS A 20 -7.03 10.92 -19.97
CA CYS A 20 -5.98 10.65 -19.00
C CYS A 20 -6.55 10.41 -17.60
N PHE A 21 -7.51 11.22 -17.17
CA PHE A 21 -8.20 11.09 -15.88
C PHE A 21 -8.95 9.75 -15.77
N ASP A 22 -9.72 9.37 -16.79
CA ASP A 22 -10.54 8.15 -16.81
C ASP A 22 -9.73 6.84 -16.76
N ARG A 23 -8.41 6.88 -16.99
CA ARG A 23 -7.52 5.70 -16.84
C ARG A 23 -7.55 5.11 -15.42
N THR A 24 -8.07 5.85 -14.44
CA THR A 24 -8.22 5.39 -13.05
C THR A 24 -9.67 5.37 -12.56
N ILE A 25 -10.65 5.31 -13.47
CA ILE A 25 -12.07 5.15 -13.10
C ILE A 25 -12.31 3.89 -12.27
N SER A 26 -11.53 2.83 -12.49
CA SER A 26 -11.63 1.56 -11.77
C SER A 26 -11.38 1.70 -10.27
N ARG A 27 -10.63 2.72 -9.84
CA ARG A 27 -10.44 3.06 -8.43
C ARG A 27 -11.76 3.50 -7.80
N GLY A 28 -12.44 4.46 -8.45
CA GLY A 28 -13.66 5.10 -7.97
C GLY A 28 -14.79 5.08 -9.00
N PRO A 29 -15.46 3.94 -9.17
CA PRO A 29 -16.44 3.75 -10.25
C PRO A 29 -17.80 4.41 -9.97
N ASP A 30 -18.08 4.81 -8.72
CA ASP A 30 -19.44 5.14 -8.30
C ASP A 30 -19.88 6.51 -8.85
N MET A 31 -18.98 7.48 -8.83
CA MET A 31 -19.23 8.84 -9.33
C MET A 31 -17.95 9.48 -9.85
N SER A 32 -18.08 10.39 -10.82
CA SER A 32 -16.95 11.12 -11.40
C SER A 32 -17.29 12.59 -11.58
N ARG A 33 -16.37 13.49 -11.18
CA ARG A 33 -16.55 14.94 -11.33
C ARG A 33 -15.22 15.60 -11.64
N MET A 34 -15.24 16.57 -12.55
CA MET A 34 -14.14 17.51 -12.75
C MET A 34 -14.67 18.93 -12.64
N VAL A 35 -13.91 19.80 -11.97
CA VAL A 35 -14.23 21.23 -11.86
C VAL A 35 -13.06 22.05 -12.35
N ASP A 36 -13.37 23.13 -13.06
CA ASP A 36 -12.38 24.10 -13.48
C ASP A 36 -11.97 24.96 -12.26
N ILE A 37 -10.66 25.13 -12.08
CA ILE A 37 -10.07 26.07 -11.12
C ILE A 37 -9.32 27.16 -11.90
N PRO A 38 -9.00 28.33 -11.32
CA PRO A 38 -8.18 29.32 -11.99
C PRO A 38 -6.87 28.71 -12.53
N GLY A 39 -6.72 28.73 -13.85
CA GLY A 39 -5.52 28.21 -14.53
C GLY A 39 -5.38 26.68 -14.52
N GLY A 40 -6.43 25.92 -14.21
CA GLY A 40 -6.31 24.46 -14.06
C GLY A 40 -7.62 23.69 -13.92
N ILE A 41 -7.52 22.45 -13.47
CA ILE A 41 -8.66 21.56 -13.23
C ILE A 41 -8.40 20.67 -12.01
N LEU A 42 -9.45 20.31 -11.29
CA LEU A 42 -9.44 19.23 -10.29
C LEU A 42 -10.44 18.15 -10.71
N GLY A 43 -10.06 16.89 -10.55
CA GLY A 43 -10.86 15.71 -10.89
C GLY A 43 -10.92 14.70 -9.75
N PHE A 44 -12.07 14.06 -9.61
CA PHE A 44 -12.31 13.03 -8.60
C PHE A 44 -13.14 11.86 -9.15
N HIS A 45 -12.61 10.65 -9.03
CA HIS A 45 -13.36 9.40 -9.19
C HIS A 45 -13.62 8.83 -7.80
N ARG A 46 -14.88 8.57 -7.46
CA ARG A 46 -15.31 8.23 -6.11
C ARG A 46 -15.59 6.74 -5.97
N LEU A 47 -15.01 6.14 -4.93
CA LEU A 47 -15.55 4.94 -4.30
C LEU A 47 -16.23 5.39 -3.00
N ALA A 48 -17.54 5.20 -2.88
CA ALA A 48 -18.30 5.62 -1.71
C ALA A 48 -18.13 4.61 -0.55
N ILE A 49 -17.33 4.99 0.46
CA ILE A 49 -17.07 4.20 1.67
C ILE A 49 -17.69 4.87 2.91
N MET A 50 -17.36 6.14 3.14
CA MET A 50 -17.94 6.99 4.18
C MET A 50 -18.93 7.98 3.57
N GLY A 51 -20.15 8.00 4.10
CA GLY A 51 -21.27 8.79 3.59
C GLY A 51 -21.66 8.39 2.17
N LEU A 52 -22.52 7.38 2.01
CA LEU A 52 -22.80 6.73 0.71
C LEU A 52 -23.58 7.59 -0.31
N HIS A 53 -24.02 8.78 0.08
CA HIS A 53 -24.86 9.67 -0.73
C HIS A 53 -24.04 10.69 -1.54
N GLU A 54 -24.66 11.34 -2.53
CA GLU A 54 -23.99 12.24 -3.49
C GLU A 54 -23.30 13.44 -2.82
N GLU A 55 -23.75 13.85 -1.64
CA GLU A 55 -23.19 14.95 -0.87
C GLU A 55 -21.72 14.73 -0.52
N GLY A 56 -21.27 13.47 -0.38
CA GLY A 56 -19.86 13.14 -0.18
C GLY A 56 -19.02 13.15 -1.48
N MET A 57 -19.59 13.58 -2.61
CA MET A 57 -18.89 13.68 -3.89
C MET A 57 -17.97 14.89 -3.94
N GLN A 58 -16.71 14.65 -4.29
CA GLN A 58 -15.68 15.67 -4.40
C GLN A 58 -15.52 16.15 -5.86
N PRO A 59 -14.83 17.28 -6.14
CA PRO A 59 -14.17 18.20 -5.21
C PRO A 59 -15.14 18.82 -4.19
N PHE A 60 -14.76 18.80 -2.90
CA PHE A 60 -15.46 19.60 -1.89
C PHE A 60 -15.13 21.08 -2.10
N ARG A 61 -16.05 21.96 -1.71
CA ARG A 61 -15.93 23.41 -1.91
C ARG A 61 -16.27 24.16 -0.63
N LEU A 62 -15.43 25.14 -0.29
CA LEU A 62 -15.69 26.12 0.78
C LEU A 62 -15.33 27.51 0.23
N ASP A 63 -16.33 28.37 0.08
CA ASP A 63 -16.23 29.63 -0.67
C ASP A 63 -15.74 29.42 -2.11
N ASN A 64 -14.48 29.74 -2.42
CA ASN A 64 -13.83 29.51 -3.71
C ASN A 64 -12.68 28.48 -3.62
N ASP A 65 -12.41 27.94 -2.44
CA ASP A 65 -11.41 26.89 -2.26
C ASP A 65 -12.01 25.54 -2.64
N TYR A 66 -11.18 24.66 -3.16
CA TYR A 66 -11.57 23.29 -3.53
C TYR A 66 -10.59 22.27 -2.98
N VAL A 67 -11.07 21.08 -2.62
CA VAL A 67 -10.20 19.96 -2.26
C VAL A 67 -10.70 18.66 -2.87
N VAL A 68 -9.76 17.84 -3.34
CA VAL A 68 -9.96 16.42 -3.62
C VAL A 68 -9.02 15.61 -2.74
N CYS A 69 -9.50 14.52 -2.18
CA CYS A 69 -8.77 13.63 -1.30
C CYS A 69 -9.15 12.18 -1.57
N ASN A 70 -8.16 11.37 -1.92
CA ASN A 70 -8.24 9.92 -1.82
C ASN A 70 -7.67 9.55 -0.44
N GLY A 71 -8.54 9.33 0.54
CA GLY A 71 -8.11 9.07 1.90
C GLY A 71 -9.25 8.69 2.82
N GLU A 72 -8.85 8.36 4.05
CA GLU A 72 -9.72 8.04 5.18
C GLU A 72 -9.14 8.75 6.42
N LEU A 73 -9.93 9.67 7.00
CA LEU A 73 -9.62 10.38 8.23
C LEU A 73 -10.21 9.61 9.41
N TYR A 74 -9.36 8.89 10.13
CA TYR A 74 -9.80 8.05 11.24
C TYR A 74 -10.22 8.89 12.45
N GLY A 75 -11.32 8.49 13.10
CA GLY A 75 -11.80 9.16 14.31
C GLY A 75 -12.24 10.62 14.08
N PHE A 76 -12.66 10.97 12.86
CA PHE A 76 -13.02 12.34 12.47
C PHE A 76 -14.31 12.87 13.13
N ARG A 77 -15.22 12.01 13.60
CA ARG A 77 -16.57 12.43 14.07
C ARG A 77 -16.57 13.51 15.16
N PRO A 78 -15.75 13.44 16.23
CA PRO A 78 -15.67 14.51 17.23
C PRO A 78 -15.15 15.83 16.63
N LEU A 79 -14.18 15.75 15.71
CA LEU A 79 -13.64 16.92 15.02
C LEU A 79 -14.67 17.56 14.09
N ARG A 80 -15.42 16.72 13.35
CA ARG A 80 -16.56 17.14 12.52
C ARG A 80 -17.62 17.85 13.35
N ALA A 81 -18.02 17.28 14.50
CA ALA A 81 -19.01 17.89 15.38
C ALA A 81 -18.60 19.30 15.85
N ARG A 82 -17.32 19.48 16.23
CA ARG A 82 -16.77 20.80 16.58
C ARG A 82 -16.83 21.77 15.39
N LEU A 83 -16.42 21.32 14.20
CA LEU A 83 -16.38 22.17 13.02
C LEU A 83 -17.77 22.57 12.53
N MET A 84 -18.80 21.73 12.74
CA MET A 84 -20.20 22.05 12.41
C MET A 84 -20.76 23.24 13.20
N GLU A 85 -20.12 23.64 14.31
CA GLU A 85 -20.51 24.86 15.05
C GLU A 85 -20.18 26.14 14.26
N THR A 86 -19.25 26.07 13.31
CA THR A 86 -18.73 27.23 12.55
C THR A 86 -18.92 27.09 11.03
N TYR A 87 -18.86 25.87 10.51
CA TYR A 87 -18.87 25.58 9.08
C TYR A 87 -20.11 24.75 8.68
N ASP A 88 -20.67 25.07 7.51
CA ASP A 88 -21.79 24.32 6.91
C ASP A 88 -21.27 23.02 6.26
N ILE A 89 -21.17 21.96 7.06
CA ILE A 89 -20.75 20.61 6.64
C ILE A 89 -22.01 19.78 6.33
N LYS A 90 -22.12 19.27 5.10
CA LYS A 90 -23.37 18.72 4.54
C LYS A 90 -23.38 17.20 4.44
N SER A 91 -22.22 16.60 4.23
CA SER A 91 -22.06 15.16 4.04
C SER A 91 -21.57 14.48 5.32
N GLU A 92 -21.68 13.15 5.31
CA GLU A 92 -21.10 12.27 6.33
C GLU A 92 -19.70 11.78 5.93
N CYS A 93 -19.18 12.21 4.78
CA CYS A 93 -17.83 11.90 4.35
C CYS A 93 -16.82 12.59 5.28
N ASP A 94 -15.88 11.79 5.75
CA ASP A 94 -14.75 12.16 6.58
C ASP A 94 -13.89 13.28 5.95
N CYS A 95 -13.72 13.27 4.63
CA CYS A 95 -12.88 14.23 3.91
C CYS A 95 -13.49 15.64 3.75
N GLU A 96 -14.78 15.87 4.02
CA GLU A 96 -15.39 17.21 3.87
C GLU A 96 -14.80 18.24 4.85
N ILE A 97 -14.29 17.77 5.99
CA ILE A 97 -13.70 18.63 7.02
C ILE A 97 -12.33 19.19 6.63
N LEU A 98 -11.73 18.75 5.52
CA LEU A 98 -10.39 19.17 5.11
C LEU A 98 -10.29 20.67 4.84
N LEU A 99 -11.26 21.29 4.16
CA LEU A 99 -11.25 22.73 3.91
C LEU A 99 -11.47 23.55 5.20
N PRO A 100 -12.44 23.20 6.09
CA PRO A 100 -12.51 23.79 7.42
C PRO A 100 -11.19 23.69 8.21
N LEU A 101 -10.52 22.53 8.21
CA LEU A 101 -9.22 22.38 8.87
C LEU A 101 -8.13 23.24 8.23
N TYR A 102 -8.09 23.32 6.91
CA TYR A 102 -7.18 24.20 6.20
C TYR A 102 -7.42 25.68 6.55
N ARG A 103 -8.67 26.11 6.73
CA ARG A 103 -8.99 27.47 7.17
C ARG A 103 -8.51 27.77 8.59
N GLU A 104 -8.51 26.80 9.50
CA GLU A 104 -8.06 26.98 10.88
C GLU A 104 -6.53 26.87 11.03
N TYR A 105 -5.88 25.95 10.32
CA TYR A 105 -4.48 25.58 10.56
C TYR A 105 -3.55 25.82 9.35
N GLY A 106 -4.09 26.14 8.17
CA GLY A 106 -3.32 26.16 6.93
C GLY A 106 -2.65 24.80 6.66
N VAL A 107 -1.44 24.82 6.10
CA VAL A 107 -0.66 23.60 5.83
C VAL A 107 -0.21 22.84 7.09
N GLU A 108 -0.28 23.46 8.27
CA GLU A 108 0.03 22.75 9.53
C GLU A 108 -1.01 21.67 9.85
N MET A 109 -2.19 21.69 9.22
CA MET A 109 -3.19 20.62 9.36
C MET A 109 -2.60 19.24 9.10
N PHE A 110 -1.67 19.10 8.14
CA PHE A 110 -1.12 17.79 7.73
C PHE A 110 -0.40 17.08 8.88
N LYS A 111 0.20 17.83 9.83
CA LYS A 111 0.86 17.25 11.01
C LYS A 111 -0.12 16.66 12.03
N THR A 112 -1.40 17.05 11.95
CA THR A 112 -2.42 16.74 12.96
C THR A 112 -3.38 15.63 12.52
N LEU A 113 -3.44 15.31 11.23
CA LEU A 113 -4.35 14.30 10.69
C LEU A 113 -3.91 12.89 11.12
N ASP A 114 -4.81 12.17 11.78
CA ASP A 114 -4.72 10.71 11.91
C ASP A 114 -5.45 10.07 10.72
N ALA A 115 -4.76 9.98 9.59
CA ALA A 115 -5.36 9.63 8.31
C ALA A 115 -4.39 8.90 7.38
N GLU A 116 -4.97 8.12 6.47
CA GLU A 116 -4.32 7.65 5.25
C GLU A 116 -4.84 8.53 4.11
N PHE A 117 -4.00 9.30 3.42
CA PHE A 117 -4.49 10.30 2.47
C PHE A 117 -3.48 10.68 1.38
N ALA A 118 -4.01 10.95 0.20
CA ALA A 118 -3.43 11.82 -0.80
C ALA A 118 -4.47 12.90 -1.09
N LEU A 119 -4.06 14.17 -1.17
CA LEU A 119 -4.98 15.26 -1.46
C LEU A 119 -4.37 16.32 -2.35
N ILE A 120 -5.23 17.04 -3.06
CA ILE A 120 -4.91 18.21 -3.86
C ILE A 120 -5.94 19.30 -3.50
N LEU A 121 -5.45 20.47 -3.12
CA LEU A 121 -6.23 21.62 -2.67
C LEU A 121 -5.94 22.83 -3.56
N TRP A 122 -6.99 23.56 -3.93
CA TRP A 122 -6.89 24.89 -4.51
C TRP A 122 -7.24 25.94 -3.46
N ASP A 123 -6.28 26.82 -3.16
CA ASP A 123 -6.48 28.00 -2.32
C ASP A 123 -6.69 29.21 -3.23
N ASP A 124 -7.93 29.72 -3.28
CA ASP A 124 -8.30 30.85 -4.14
C ASP A 124 -7.73 32.17 -3.63
N LYS A 125 -7.57 32.33 -2.31
CA LYS A 125 -7.02 33.57 -1.75
C LYS A 125 -5.56 33.76 -2.14
N GLN A 126 -4.79 32.67 -2.14
CA GLN A 126 -3.38 32.66 -2.50
C GLN A 126 -3.13 32.37 -3.98
N GLN A 127 -4.16 31.91 -4.71
CA GLN A 127 -4.07 31.39 -6.08
C GLN A 127 -3.05 30.25 -6.19
N LYS A 128 -3.11 29.29 -5.27
CA LYS A 128 -2.14 28.20 -5.15
C LYS A 128 -2.78 26.83 -5.26
N LEU A 129 -2.12 25.96 -6.01
CA LEU A 129 -2.34 24.52 -5.95
C LEU A 129 -1.43 23.95 -4.85
N ILE A 130 -1.99 23.16 -3.95
CA ILE A 130 -1.28 22.49 -2.86
C ILE A 130 -1.56 21.00 -3.00
N ALA A 131 -0.56 20.16 -2.80
CA ALA A 131 -0.75 18.71 -2.76
C ALA A 131 -0.07 18.14 -1.52
N ALA A 132 -0.62 17.10 -0.93
CA ALA A 132 -0.04 16.48 0.25
C ALA A 132 -0.32 14.97 0.29
N ARG A 133 0.57 14.23 0.94
CA ARG A 133 0.50 12.79 1.08
C ARG A 133 0.76 12.37 2.52
N ASP A 134 0.10 11.31 2.97
CA ASP A 134 0.22 10.79 4.33
C ASP A 134 1.67 10.37 4.68
N PRO A 135 2.02 10.29 5.97
CA PRO A 135 3.40 10.10 6.41
C PRO A 135 4.08 8.80 5.94
N ILE A 136 3.30 7.76 5.66
CA ILE A 136 3.80 6.44 5.26
C ILE A 136 3.74 6.28 3.73
N GLY A 137 2.84 7.02 3.07
CA GLY A 137 2.58 6.91 1.64
C GLY A 137 1.56 5.82 1.31
N ILE A 138 0.64 5.53 2.24
CA ILE A 138 -0.41 4.51 2.11
C ILE A 138 -1.31 4.81 0.92
N ARG A 139 -1.77 6.06 0.79
CA ARG A 139 -2.52 6.50 -0.39
C ARG A 139 -1.54 7.03 -1.43
N PRO A 140 -1.68 6.65 -2.71
CA PRO A 140 -0.71 7.01 -3.73
C PRO A 140 -0.93 8.41 -4.27
N LEU A 141 0.18 9.06 -4.61
CA LEU A 141 0.21 10.33 -5.30
C LEU A 141 1.48 10.40 -6.14
N TYR A 142 1.35 10.89 -7.36
CA TYR A 142 2.42 11.09 -8.33
C TYR A 142 2.35 12.53 -8.83
N TYR A 143 3.48 13.04 -9.29
CA TYR A 143 3.57 14.38 -9.82
C TYR A 143 4.45 14.45 -11.06
N GLY A 144 4.29 15.53 -11.82
CA GLY A 144 5.16 15.86 -12.95
C GLY A 144 4.91 17.28 -13.42
N GLU A 145 5.96 17.91 -13.95
CA GLU A 145 5.81 19.19 -14.63
C GLU A 145 5.00 19.00 -15.91
N VAL A 146 4.04 19.89 -16.10
CA VAL A 146 3.14 19.85 -17.26
C VAL A 146 3.88 20.43 -18.47
N ARG A 147 3.83 19.75 -19.62
CA ARG A 147 4.37 20.30 -20.87
C ARG A 147 3.69 21.64 -21.17
N GLY A 148 4.50 22.71 -21.25
CA GLY A 148 3.99 24.09 -21.39
C GLY A 148 3.86 24.85 -20.07
N GLY A 149 4.34 24.29 -18.96
CA GLY A 149 4.43 24.92 -17.64
C GLY A 149 3.25 24.57 -16.74
N GLY A 150 3.50 24.63 -15.43
CA GLY A 150 2.57 24.23 -14.38
C GLY A 150 2.92 22.86 -13.79
N MET A 151 2.07 22.38 -12.89
CA MET A 151 2.29 21.14 -12.15
C MET A 151 1.04 20.27 -12.20
N ALA A 152 1.22 18.96 -12.36
CA ALA A 152 0.15 17.98 -12.27
C ALA A 152 0.40 16.99 -11.14
N PHE A 153 -0.69 16.57 -10.51
CA PHE A 153 -0.74 15.57 -9.46
C PHE A 153 -1.84 14.56 -9.76
N ALA A 154 -1.59 13.29 -9.54
CA ALA A 154 -2.60 12.25 -9.70
C ALA A 154 -2.35 11.02 -8.82
N SER A 155 -3.40 10.25 -8.53
CA SER A 155 -3.28 9.01 -7.75
C SER A 155 -2.35 7.98 -8.42
N GLU A 156 -2.34 7.91 -9.75
CA GLU A 156 -1.50 6.97 -10.49
C GLU A 156 -0.73 7.64 -11.63
N PRO A 157 0.49 7.16 -11.96
CA PRO A 157 1.31 7.76 -13.00
C PRO A 157 0.65 7.68 -14.38
N LYS A 158 -0.19 6.67 -14.63
CA LYS A 158 -0.92 6.52 -15.90
C LYS A 158 -1.83 7.71 -16.21
N ASN A 159 -2.30 8.44 -15.18
CA ASN A 159 -3.07 9.66 -15.38
C ASN A 159 -2.21 10.82 -15.93
N LEU A 160 -0.88 10.76 -15.82
CA LEU A 160 0.04 11.83 -16.23
C LEU A 160 0.75 11.51 -17.55
N ILE A 161 0.73 10.26 -18.00
CA ILE A 161 1.34 9.82 -19.27
C ILE A 161 0.73 10.59 -20.45
N GLY A 162 1.61 11.25 -21.20
CA GLY A 162 1.27 12.09 -22.35
C GLY A 162 1.20 13.59 -22.04
N MET A 163 1.11 13.97 -20.76
CA MET A 163 1.08 15.36 -20.30
C MET A 163 2.40 15.81 -19.64
N CYS A 164 3.10 14.88 -19.00
CA CYS A 164 4.39 15.11 -18.34
C CYS A 164 5.50 14.31 -19.03
N ASP A 165 6.70 14.89 -19.13
CA ASP A 165 7.88 14.20 -19.66
C ASP A 165 8.53 13.29 -18.60
N THR A 166 8.53 13.74 -17.35
CA THR A 166 9.02 12.99 -16.20
C THR A 166 7.93 12.94 -15.14
N ILE A 167 7.65 11.74 -14.66
CA ILE A 167 6.68 11.46 -13.59
C ILE A 167 7.45 10.83 -12.44
N LEU A 168 7.20 11.30 -11.22
CA LEU A 168 7.82 10.78 -10.01
C LEU A 168 6.74 10.51 -8.94
N PRO A 169 6.95 9.52 -8.06
CA PRO A 169 6.10 9.35 -6.89
C PRO A 169 6.25 10.58 -5.98
N PHE A 170 5.11 11.10 -5.51
CA PHE A 170 5.10 12.19 -4.54
C PHE A 170 5.64 11.65 -3.19
N PRO A 171 6.61 12.33 -2.55
CA PRO A 171 7.27 11.82 -1.35
C PRO A 171 6.29 11.70 -0.15
N PRO A 172 6.27 10.56 0.58
CA PRO A 172 5.45 10.41 1.79
C PRO A 172 5.77 11.45 2.86
N GLY A 173 4.76 11.87 3.64
CA GLY A 173 4.96 12.81 4.74
C GLY A 173 5.39 14.20 4.30
N HIS A 174 5.09 14.57 3.05
CA HIS A 174 5.35 15.89 2.50
C HIS A 174 4.06 16.57 2.05
N TYR A 175 4.12 17.89 1.97
CA TYR A 175 3.25 18.68 1.12
C TYR A 175 4.07 19.45 0.10
N TRP A 176 3.45 19.78 -1.02
CA TRP A 176 3.99 20.62 -2.07
C TRP A 176 3.22 21.93 -2.12
N ILE A 177 3.94 23.05 -2.15
CA ILE A 177 3.39 24.39 -2.34
C ILE A 177 4.46 25.27 -3.00
N ASP A 178 4.05 26.10 -3.98
CA ASP A 178 4.94 27.07 -4.64
C ASP A 178 6.24 26.50 -5.22
N GLY A 179 6.22 25.26 -5.73
CA GLY A 179 7.41 24.62 -6.31
C GLY A 179 8.25 23.82 -5.32
N GLU A 180 7.97 23.90 -4.02
CA GLU A 180 8.78 23.28 -2.97
C GLU A 180 8.06 22.12 -2.29
N PHE A 181 8.81 21.05 -2.01
CA PHE A 181 8.36 19.96 -1.15
C PHE A 181 8.82 20.21 0.29
N VAL A 182 7.87 20.23 1.23
CA VAL A 182 8.15 20.40 2.66
C VAL A 182 7.79 19.12 3.40
N GLN A 183 8.78 18.49 4.03
CA GLN A 183 8.55 17.34 4.90
C GLN A 183 7.88 17.80 6.19
N TYR A 184 6.70 17.26 6.49
CA TYR A 184 5.99 17.53 7.74
C TYR A 184 6.03 16.33 8.70
N ALA A 185 6.36 15.13 8.21
CA ALA A 185 6.50 13.93 9.03
C ALA A 185 7.49 12.91 8.40
N ASP A 186 8.30 12.27 9.25
CA ASP A 186 9.02 11.03 8.93
C ASP A 186 8.71 10.01 10.04
N PRO A 187 7.84 9.01 9.80
CA PRO A 187 7.52 8.00 10.81
C PRO A 187 8.65 7.00 11.04
N ALA A 188 9.64 6.93 10.14
CA ALA A 188 10.81 6.08 10.31
C ALA A 188 11.85 6.70 11.25
N TYR A 189 11.92 8.04 11.33
CA TYR A 189 12.91 8.73 12.16
C TYR A 189 12.66 8.50 13.66
N VAL A 190 13.70 8.02 14.35
CA VAL A 190 13.68 7.78 15.80
C VAL A 190 14.75 8.63 16.48
N GLY A 191 14.33 9.60 17.28
CA GLY A 191 15.27 10.45 18.04
C GLY A 191 15.86 9.78 19.28
N TYR A 192 15.17 8.79 19.86
CA TYR A 192 15.63 8.00 21.00
C TYR A 192 14.89 6.66 21.07
N PHE A 193 15.58 5.62 21.54
CA PHE A 193 14.97 4.31 21.77
C PHE A 193 14.39 4.20 23.18
N THR A 194 13.30 3.47 23.28
CA THR A 194 12.64 3.09 24.51
C THR A 194 13.40 1.90 25.11
N MET A 195 14.26 2.16 26.10
CA MET A 195 15.04 1.15 26.83
C MET A 195 14.17 0.42 27.87
N LYS A 196 13.15 -0.29 27.41
CA LYS A 196 12.21 -1.05 28.25
C LYS A 196 12.37 -2.55 28.03
N THR A 197 11.90 -3.35 28.98
CA THR A 197 11.88 -4.81 28.86
C THR A 197 10.74 -5.28 27.94
N GLU A 198 10.83 -6.51 27.44
CA GLU A 198 9.75 -7.15 26.67
C GLU A 198 8.39 -7.09 27.38
N ALA A 199 8.37 -7.34 28.69
CA ALA A 199 7.16 -7.32 29.52
C ALA A 199 6.47 -5.95 29.55
N GLU A 200 7.24 -4.87 29.38
CA GLU A 200 6.70 -3.50 29.31
C GLU A 200 6.32 -3.09 27.88
N VAL A 201 7.04 -3.63 26.88
CA VAL A 201 6.86 -3.29 25.47
C VAL A 201 5.63 -3.99 24.89
N CYS A 202 5.49 -5.30 25.15
CA CYS A 202 4.47 -6.17 24.58
C CYS A 202 3.02 -5.69 24.82
N PRO A 203 2.59 -5.33 26.06
CA PRO A 203 1.22 -4.86 26.30
C PRO A 203 0.86 -3.61 25.50
N LYS A 204 1.82 -2.69 25.33
CA LYS A 204 1.60 -1.45 24.57
C LYS A 204 1.60 -1.71 23.05
N LEU A 205 2.46 -2.60 22.55
CA LEU A 205 2.42 -3.05 21.15
C LEU A 205 1.06 -3.65 20.81
N ARG A 206 0.61 -4.60 21.63
CA ARG A 206 -0.71 -5.24 21.47
C ARG A 206 -1.82 -4.20 21.45
N ARG A 207 -1.88 -3.33 22.46
CA ARG A 207 -2.92 -2.30 22.54
C ARG A 207 -2.93 -1.40 21.31
N LEU A 208 -1.77 -0.89 20.88
CA LEU A 208 -1.70 0.01 19.73
C LEU A 208 -2.10 -0.68 18.43
N LEU A 209 -1.78 -1.97 18.23
CA LEU A 209 -2.27 -2.70 17.07
C LEU A 209 -3.78 -2.90 17.14
N MET A 210 -4.33 -3.21 18.32
CA MET A 210 -5.77 -3.30 18.53
C MET A 210 -6.46 -1.97 18.22
N ASP A 211 -5.99 -0.86 18.77
CA ASP A 211 -6.50 0.49 18.49
C ASP A 211 -6.43 0.81 16.97
N GLY A 212 -5.34 0.37 16.31
CA GLY A 212 -5.11 0.53 14.88
C GLY A 212 -6.08 -0.29 14.00
N VAL A 213 -6.50 -1.48 14.45
CA VAL A 213 -7.54 -2.29 13.81
C VAL A 213 -8.91 -1.67 14.06
N GLU A 214 -9.25 -1.37 15.31
CA GLU A 214 -10.57 -0.84 15.71
C GLU A 214 -10.97 0.37 14.88
N LYS A 215 -10.09 1.37 14.78
CA LYS A 215 -10.40 2.59 14.02
C LYS A 215 -10.57 2.37 12.51
N ARG A 216 -10.01 1.27 11.98
CA ARG A 216 -10.12 0.87 10.56
C ARG A 216 -11.34 -0.02 10.28
N LEU A 217 -12.11 -0.40 11.31
CA LEU A 217 -13.41 -1.06 11.13
C LEU A 217 -14.54 -0.06 10.83
N ASP A 218 -14.29 1.22 11.04
CA ASP A 218 -15.26 2.31 10.84
C ASP A 218 -15.52 2.58 9.34
N ALA A 219 -16.59 2.01 8.80
CA ALA A 219 -17.01 2.15 7.41
C ALA A 219 -18.54 2.03 7.27
N ASP A 220 -19.16 2.84 6.41
CA ASP A 220 -20.58 2.66 6.06
C ASP A 220 -20.79 1.56 5.02
N ALA A 221 -19.71 1.14 4.34
CA ALA A 221 -19.71 0.07 3.34
C ALA A 221 -19.22 -1.28 3.92
N PRO A 222 -19.58 -2.43 3.29
CA PRO A 222 -19.19 -3.75 3.80
C PRO A 222 -17.67 -3.98 3.84
N VAL A 223 -17.19 -4.48 4.99
CA VAL A 223 -15.78 -4.75 5.29
C VAL A 223 -15.45 -6.24 5.14
N GLY A 224 -14.31 -6.53 4.53
CA GLY A 224 -13.71 -7.86 4.41
C GLY A 224 -12.22 -7.83 4.77
N PHE A 225 -11.61 -9.02 4.77
CA PHE A 225 -10.25 -9.23 5.27
C PHE A 225 -9.48 -10.19 4.36
N LEU A 226 -8.24 -9.85 4.02
CA LEU A 226 -7.33 -10.80 3.40
C LEU A 226 -6.68 -11.66 4.50
N LEU A 227 -6.83 -12.98 4.39
CA LEU A 227 -6.33 -13.96 5.35
C LEU A 227 -5.43 -14.97 4.65
N SER A 228 -4.12 -14.83 4.82
CA SER A 228 -3.15 -15.77 4.23
C SER A 228 -2.80 -16.94 5.16
N GLY A 229 -3.16 -16.88 6.45
CA GLY A 229 -2.65 -17.83 7.44
C GLY A 229 -1.20 -17.57 7.86
N GLY A 230 -0.59 -16.48 7.38
CA GLY A 230 0.62 -15.90 7.95
C GLY A 230 0.30 -15.11 9.23
N LEU A 231 1.31 -14.85 10.06
CA LEU A 231 1.15 -14.18 11.36
C LEU A 231 0.33 -12.88 11.27
N ASP A 232 0.68 -12.01 10.32
CA ASP A 232 0.25 -10.61 10.34
C ASP A 232 -1.22 -10.44 9.93
N SER A 233 -1.60 -11.07 8.82
CA SER A 233 -2.99 -11.11 8.36
C SER A 233 -3.89 -11.82 9.38
N SER A 234 -3.38 -12.88 10.00
CA SER A 234 -4.09 -13.62 11.05
C SER A 234 -4.33 -12.76 12.30
N LEU A 235 -3.32 -12.01 12.77
CA LEU A 235 -3.49 -11.08 13.89
C LEU A 235 -4.54 -10.02 13.59
N VAL A 236 -4.52 -9.41 12.39
CA VAL A 236 -5.53 -8.42 11.98
C VAL A 236 -6.93 -9.03 11.98
N CYS A 237 -7.11 -10.21 11.38
CA CYS A 237 -8.39 -10.91 11.33
C CYS A 237 -8.89 -11.27 12.73
N ALA A 238 -8.03 -11.81 13.59
CA ALA A 238 -8.42 -12.27 14.92
C ALA A 238 -8.76 -11.11 15.87
N ILE A 239 -8.01 -9.99 15.78
CA ILE A 239 -8.35 -8.76 16.51
C ILE A 239 -9.71 -8.24 16.05
N ALA A 240 -9.94 -8.14 14.74
CA ALA A 240 -11.21 -7.64 14.21
C ALA A 240 -12.38 -8.53 14.60
N GLN A 241 -12.24 -9.86 14.52
CA GLN A 241 -13.27 -10.80 14.92
C GLN A 241 -13.61 -10.72 16.40
N LYS A 242 -12.63 -10.41 17.27
CA LYS A 242 -12.87 -10.19 18.71
C LYS A 242 -13.66 -8.92 19.00
N MET A 243 -13.60 -7.92 18.11
CA MET A 243 -14.31 -6.64 18.24
C MET A 243 -15.72 -6.66 17.64
N LEU A 244 -16.05 -7.67 16.84
CA LEU A 244 -17.29 -7.73 16.08
C LEU A 244 -18.15 -8.92 16.52
N ASP A 245 -19.43 -8.67 16.78
CA ASP A 245 -20.39 -9.71 17.19
C ASP A 245 -20.84 -10.63 16.04
N LYS A 246 -20.40 -10.35 14.81
CA LYS A 246 -20.73 -11.12 13.61
C LYS A 246 -19.46 -11.73 13.02
N PRO A 247 -19.56 -12.92 12.38
CA PRO A 247 -18.46 -13.48 11.62
C PRO A 247 -17.92 -12.50 10.57
N ILE A 248 -16.63 -12.19 10.63
CA ILE A 248 -15.97 -11.39 9.60
C ILE A 248 -15.85 -12.19 8.31
N ARG A 249 -15.75 -11.50 7.17
CA ARG A 249 -15.58 -12.15 5.86
C ARG A 249 -14.11 -12.18 5.49
N THR A 250 -13.56 -13.37 5.32
CA THR A 250 -12.12 -13.59 5.09
C THR A 250 -11.90 -14.26 3.74
N PHE A 251 -10.86 -13.82 3.03
CA PHE A 251 -10.54 -14.30 1.70
C PHE A 251 -9.07 -14.74 1.63
N ALA A 252 -8.83 -15.94 1.14
CA ALA A 252 -7.52 -16.48 0.85
C ALA A 252 -7.41 -16.86 -0.63
N ILE A 253 -6.18 -16.95 -1.14
CA ILE A 253 -5.93 -17.39 -2.52
C ILE A 253 -4.77 -18.37 -2.55
N GLY A 254 -4.86 -19.36 -3.45
CA GLY A 254 -3.77 -20.31 -3.68
C GLY A 254 -3.85 -20.98 -5.06
N MET A 255 -2.72 -21.55 -5.49
CA MET A 255 -2.61 -22.35 -6.70
C MET A 255 -3.38 -23.67 -6.57
N ASP A 256 -3.91 -24.17 -7.68
CA ASP A 256 -4.66 -25.44 -7.74
C ASP A 256 -3.84 -26.68 -7.35
N ILE A 257 -2.51 -26.65 -7.55
CA ILE A 257 -1.63 -27.80 -7.32
C ILE A 257 -0.87 -27.80 -5.99
N ASP A 258 -0.54 -26.63 -5.44
CA ASP A 258 0.41 -26.52 -4.31
C ASP A 258 0.16 -25.34 -3.37
N ALA A 259 -1.10 -24.99 -3.14
CA ALA A 259 -1.51 -23.93 -2.21
C ALA A 259 -1.22 -24.26 -0.72
N ILE A 260 0.00 -23.96 -0.28
CA ILE A 260 0.46 -24.18 1.11
C ILE A 260 -0.36 -23.34 2.11
N ASP A 261 -0.58 -22.05 1.81
CA ASP A 261 -1.17 -21.12 2.77
C ASP A 261 -2.68 -21.30 3.01
N LEU A 262 -3.42 -21.90 2.06
CA LEU A 262 -4.86 -22.13 2.22
C LEU A 262 -5.17 -23.00 3.44
N LYS A 263 -4.32 -24.00 3.73
CA LYS A 263 -4.45 -24.81 4.95
C LYS A 263 -4.39 -23.94 6.21
N TYR A 264 -3.42 -23.03 6.28
CA TYR A 264 -3.21 -22.19 7.45
C TYR A 264 -4.28 -21.08 7.55
N ALA A 265 -4.71 -20.53 6.42
CA ALA A 265 -5.82 -19.59 6.36
C ALA A 265 -7.11 -20.24 6.90
N ARG A 266 -7.40 -21.48 6.49
CA ARG A 266 -8.53 -22.26 7.01
C ARG A 266 -8.43 -22.52 8.50
N MET A 267 -7.24 -22.92 9.00
CA MET A 267 -7.03 -23.10 10.44
C MET A 267 -7.35 -21.84 11.25
N VAL A 268 -6.95 -20.67 10.76
CA VAL A 268 -7.25 -19.40 11.42
C VAL A 268 -8.74 -19.07 11.32
N ALA A 269 -9.34 -19.25 10.13
CA ALA A 269 -10.76 -19.01 9.91
C ALA A 269 -11.64 -19.86 10.82
N ASP A 270 -11.36 -21.15 10.93
CA ASP A 270 -12.05 -22.08 11.82
C ASP A 270 -11.88 -21.68 13.30
N TYR A 271 -10.70 -21.22 13.69
CA TYR A 271 -10.40 -20.80 15.06
C TYR A 271 -11.17 -19.54 15.46
N ILE A 272 -11.21 -18.53 14.58
CA ILE A 272 -11.87 -17.25 14.86
C ILE A 272 -13.38 -17.29 14.53
N GLY A 273 -13.84 -18.28 13.76
CA GLY A 273 -15.22 -18.41 13.34
C GLY A 273 -15.63 -17.43 12.23
N SER A 274 -14.73 -17.13 11.29
CA SER A 274 -15.01 -16.24 10.16
C SER A 274 -15.82 -16.92 9.05
N ASN A 275 -16.51 -16.13 8.23
CA ASN A 275 -17.04 -16.59 6.95
C ASN A 275 -15.89 -16.60 5.93
N HIS A 276 -15.35 -17.79 5.64
CA HIS A 276 -14.12 -17.93 4.87
C HIS A 276 -14.36 -18.39 3.43
N THR A 277 -13.65 -17.74 2.51
CA THR A 277 -13.63 -18.10 1.10
C THR A 277 -12.21 -18.33 0.63
N GLU A 278 -11.98 -19.46 -0.03
CA GLU A 278 -10.72 -19.78 -0.71
C GLU A 278 -10.90 -19.61 -2.22
N VAL A 279 -10.05 -18.81 -2.84
CA VAL A 279 -9.99 -18.60 -4.29
C VAL A 279 -8.86 -19.46 -4.86
N ILE A 280 -9.18 -20.31 -5.82
CA ILE A 280 -8.19 -21.19 -6.47
C ILE A 280 -7.85 -20.63 -7.85
N ILE A 281 -6.57 -20.57 -8.18
CA ILE A 281 -6.04 -20.08 -9.46
C ILE A 281 -5.12 -21.11 -10.11
N SER A 282 -5.01 -21.05 -11.43
CA SER A 282 -4.16 -21.91 -12.25
C SER A 282 -2.97 -21.14 -12.85
N GLU A 283 -1.98 -21.86 -13.40
CA GLU A 283 -0.89 -21.27 -14.22
C GLU A 283 -1.44 -20.32 -15.28
N LYS A 284 -2.54 -20.71 -15.94
CA LYS A 284 -3.17 -19.89 -16.98
C LYS A 284 -3.64 -18.54 -16.43
N ASP A 285 -4.31 -18.54 -15.27
CA ASP A 285 -4.80 -17.30 -14.64
C ASP A 285 -3.63 -16.37 -14.29
N VAL A 286 -2.52 -16.95 -13.81
CA VAL A 286 -1.28 -16.22 -13.48
C VAL A 286 -0.69 -15.54 -14.72
N LEU A 287 -0.51 -16.29 -15.81
CA LEU A 287 0.12 -15.78 -17.04
C LEU A 287 -0.79 -14.76 -17.75
N GLU A 288 -2.10 -14.97 -17.77
CA GLU A 288 -3.07 -14.03 -18.35
C GLU A 288 -3.16 -12.73 -17.55
N ALA A 289 -2.99 -12.77 -16.23
CA ALA A 289 -2.99 -11.59 -15.38
C ALA A 289 -1.74 -10.73 -15.52
N LEU A 290 -0.59 -11.31 -15.90
CA LEU A 290 0.72 -10.64 -15.84
C LEU A 290 0.76 -9.26 -16.53
N PRO A 291 0.33 -9.07 -17.80
CA PRO A 291 0.36 -7.75 -18.43
C PRO A 291 -0.49 -6.72 -17.69
N THR A 292 -1.68 -7.12 -17.21
CA THR A 292 -2.59 -6.25 -16.46
C THR A 292 -1.97 -5.85 -15.11
N VAL A 293 -1.30 -6.78 -14.44
CA VAL A 293 -0.62 -6.53 -13.17
C VAL A 293 0.56 -5.55 -13.35
N VAL A 294 1.36 -5.70 -14.40
CA VAL A 294 2.45 -4.75 -14.68
C VAL A 294 1.89 -3.35 -15.01
N GLU A 295 0.84 -3.28 -15.83
CA GLU A 295 0.16 -2.01 -16.15
C GLU A 295 -0.40 -1.34 -14.89
N LEU A 296 -1.15 -2.08 -14.06
CA LEU A 296 -1.82 -1.48 -12.90
C LEU A 296 -0.82 -1.01 -11.85
N LEU A 297 0.27 -1.73 -11.63
CA LEU A 297 1.28 -1.37 -10.65
C LEU A 297 2.12 -0.16 -11.12
N GLY A 298 2.44 -0.11 -12.40
CA GLY A 298 3.43 0.84 -12.91
C GLY A 298 4.81 0.61 -12.31
N THR A 299 5.24 -0.65 -12.25
CA THR A 299 6.57 -1.06 -11.78
C THR A 299 7.15 -2.15 -12.68
N TRP A 300 8.47 -2.28 -12.66
CA TRP A 300 9.23 -3.38 -13.28
C TRP A 300 9.88 -4.29 -12.22
N ASP A 301 9.62 -4.04 -10.93
CA ASP A 301 10.19 -4.80 -9.81
C ASP A 301 9.65 -6.23 -9.72
N ILE A 302 10.57 -7.20 -9.64
CA ILE A 302 10.28 -8.64 -9.64
C ILE A 302 9.41 -9.03 -8.44
N THR A 303 9.81 -8.61 -7.23
CA THR A 303 9.14 -8.99 -5.98
C THR A 303 7.71 -8.48 -5.95
N THR A 304 7.56 -7.20 -6.30
CA THR A 304 6.27 -6.51 -6.32
C THR A 304 5.35 -7.19 -7.33
N ILE A 305 5.79 -7.45 -8.56
CA ILE A 305 4.97 -8.11 -9.59
C ILE A 305 4.56 -9.52 -9.17
N ARG A 306 5.51 -10.37 -8.75
CA ARG A 306 5.21 -11.74 -8.30
C ARG A 306 4.16 -11.76 -7.19
N ALA A 307 4.34 -10.95 -6.14
CA ALA A 307 3.41 -10.90 -5.02
C ALA A 307 2.05 -10.27 -5.40
N SER A 308 2.02 -9.44 -6.45
CA SER A 308 0.80 -8.73 -6.87
C SER A 308 -0.17 -9.61 -7.65
N ILE A 309 0.29 -10.67 -8.33
CA ILE A 309 -0.60 -11.51 -9.15
C ILE A 309 -1.69 -12.15 -8.30
N GLY A 310 -1.31 -12.85 -7.22
CA GLY A 310 -2.28 -13.45 -6.30
C GLY A 310 -3.18 -12.39 -5.65
N MET A 311 -2.61 -11.26 -5.23
CA MET A 311 -3.40 -10.19 -4.62
C MET A 311 -4.40 -9.57 -5.61
N TYR A 312 -4.02 -9.35 -6.87
CA TYR A 312 -4.90 -8.84 -7.91
C TYR A 312 -6.04 -9.83 -8.19
N LEU A 313 -5.72 -11.12 -8.35
CA LEU A 313 -6.72 -12.14 -8.67
C LEU A 313 -7.73 -12.35 -7.54
N VAL A 314 -7.31 -12.33 -6.27
CA VAL A 314 -8.25 -12.42 -5.14
C VAL A 314 -9.12 -11.17 -5.05
N CYS A 315 -8.56 -9.97 -5.27
CA CYS A 315 -9.33 -8.73 -5.25
C CYS A 315 -10.34 -8.66 -6.40
N LYS A 316 -9.95 -9.12 -7.59
CA LYS A 316 -10.86 -9.26 -8.74
C LYS A 316 -12.01 -10.21 -8.40
N TRP A 317 -11.71 -11.37 -7.84
CA TRP A 317 -12.74 -12.31 -7.41
C TRP A 317 -13.69 -11.69 -6.38
N ILE A 318 -13.17 -11.01 -5.35
CA ILE A 318 -13.96 -10.34 -4.31
C ILE A 318 -14.90 -9.30 -4.94
N HIS A 319 -14.39 -8.46 -5.85
CA HIS A 319 -15.17 -7.46 -6.55
C HIS A 319 -16.30 -8.07 -7.39
N GLU A 320 -16.02 -9.16 -8.12
CA GLU A 320 -16.96 -9.79 -9.03
C GLU A 320 -18.02 -10.66 -8.32
N ASN A 321 -17.73 -11.15 -7.10
CA ASN A 321 -18.54 -12.16 -6.42
C ASN A 321 -19.12 -11.71 -5.07
N THR A 322 -18.81 -10.49 -4.62
CA THR A 322 -19.26 -9.99 -3.32
C THR A 322 -19.63 -8.51 -3.35
N ASP A 323 -20.27 -8.06 -2.27
CA ASP A 323 -20.56 -6.65 -1.96
C ASP A 323 -19.50 -6.00 -1.06
N VAL A 324 -18.38 -6.67 -0.77
CA VAL A 324 -17.27 -6.08 -0.01
C VAL A 324 -16.73 -4.86 -0.75
N ARG A 325 -16.47 -3.77 -0.01
CA ARG A 325 -15.87 -2.53 -0.55
C ARG A 325 -14.60 -2.13 0.17
N VAL A 326 -14.40 -2.58 1.40
CA VAL A 326 -13.20 -2.29 2.21
C VAL A 326 -12.49 -3.60 2.55
N LEU A 327 -11.17 -3.66 2.39
CA LEU A 327 -10.32 -4.78 2.73
C LEU A 327 -9.24 -4.36 3.72
N LEU A 328 -9.19 -5.05 4.86
CA LEU A 328 -8.06 -4.96 5.80
C LEU A 328 -6.99 -5.99 5.45
N THR A 329 -5.72 -5.58 5.55
CA THR A 329 -4.55 -6.42 5.23
C THR A 329 -3.49 -6.36 6.33
N GLY A 330 -2.52 -7.29 6.31
CA GLY A 330 -1.42 -7.38 7.28
C GLY A 330 -0.10 -6.72 6.84
N GLU A 331 -0.11 -5.89 5.80
CA GLU A 331 1.07 -5.21 5.24
C GLU A 331 1.74 -4.28 6.27
N ILE A 332 3.00 -3.86 6.05
CA ILE A 332 3.79 -2.96 6.93
C ILE A 332 4.40 -3.66 8.16
N SER A 333 3.91 -4.85 8.53
CA SER A 333 4.46 -5.59 9.68
C SER A 333 5.91 -6.04 9.47
N ASP A 334 6.26 -6.45 8.25
CA ASP A 334 7.61 -6.95 7.93
C ASP A 334 8.67 -5.86 7.97
N GLU A 335 8.32 -4.67 7.50
CA GLU A 335 9.15 -3.49 7.48
C GLU A 335 9.50 -3.03 8.91
N LEU A 336 8.61 -3.28 9.87
CA LEU A 336 8.79 -2.93 11.29
C LEU A 336 9.53 -3.99 12.10
N PHE A 337 9.23 -5.28 11.87
CA PHE A 337 9.67 -6.40 12.72
C PHE A 337 10.58 -7.42 12.02
N GLY A 338 10.87 -7.20 10.74
CA GLY A 338 11.88 -7.94 9.99
C GLY A 338 11.34 -8.93 8.95
N TYR A 339 12.08 -9.03 7.84
CA TYR A 339 11.97 -10.09 6.83
C TYR A 339 12.90 -11.26 7.15
N LYS A 340 12.83 -12.33 6.37
CA LYS A 340 13.70 -13.49 6.55
C LYS A 340 15.20 -13.16 6.42
N TYR A 341 15.57 -12.19 5.57
CA TYR A 341 16.96 -11.76 5.44
C TYR A 341 17.43 -10.91 6.64
N THR A 342 16.51 -10.36 7.43
CA THR A 342 16.87 -9.59 8.63
C THR A 342 17.40 -10.45 9.77
N ASP A 343 17.25 -11.78 9.68
CA ASP A 343 17.98 -12.75 10.51
C ASP A 343 19.50 -12.63 10.34
N PHE A 344 19.98 -12.08 9.20
CA PHE A 344 21.40 -11.86 8.92
C PHE A 344 21.88 -10.44 9.25
N ALA A 345 21.06 -9.61 9.89
CA ALA A 345 21.46 -8.27 10.28
C ALA A 345 22.70 -8.34 11.21
N PRO A 346 23.81 -7.64 10.89
CA PRO A 346 25.06 -7.79 11.64
C PRO A 346 25.03 -7.14 13.04
N SER A 347 24.04 -6.29 13.32
CA SER A 347 23.81 -5.64 14.61
C SER A 347 22.39 -5.07 14.69
N ALA A 348 21.96 -4.71 15.90
CA ALA A 348 20.68 -4.02 16.12
C ALA A 348 20.61 -2.66 15.38
N ALA A 349 21.74 -1.94 15.29
CA ALA A 349 21.82 -0.71 14.52
C ALA A 349 21.56 -0.94 13.03
N ALA A 350 22.17 -1.99 12.44
CA ALA A 350 21.95 -2.35 11.04
C ALA A 350 20.50 -2.81 10.79
N PHE A 351 19.90 -3.55 11.72
CA PHE A 351 18.47 -3.90 11.66
C PHE A 351 17.60 -2.63 11.62
N GLN A 352 17.89 -1.67 12.49
CA GLN A 352 17.14 -0.41 12.56
C GLN A 352 17.30 0.42 11.28
N GLU A 353 18.52 0.58 10.77
CA GLU A 353 18.78 1.28 9.50
C GLU A 353 17.99 0.66 8.34
N GLU A 354 17.93 -0.67 8.29
CA GLU A 354 17.15 -1.40 7.29
C GLU A 354 15.64 -1.17 7.48
N ALA A 355 15.12 -1.27 8.72
CA ALA A 355 13.72 -0.99 9.02
C ALA A 355 13.33 0.45 8.61
N GLU A 356 14.18 1.43 8.90
CA GLU A 356 13.96 2.82 8.48
C GLU A 356 13.92 2.98 6.96
N LYS A 357 14.87 2.35 6.26
CA LYS A 357 14.89 2.32 4.79
C LYS A 357 13.60 1.70 4.24
N ARG A 358 13.18 0.55 4.77
CA ARG A 358 11.97 -0.16 4.33
C ARG A 358 10.70 0.66 4.58
N ILE A 359 10.60 1.36 5.72
CA ILE A 359 9.49 2.28 5.99
C ILE A 359 9.45 3.45 5.02
N ARG A 360 10.60 4.00 4.63
CA ARG A 360 10.68 5.09 3.64
C ARG A 360 10.40 4.62 2.21
N GLU A 361 10.63 3.35 1.90
CA GLU A 361 10.51 2.80 0.53
C GLU A 361 9.22 2.01 0.27
N LEU A 362 8.48 1.54 1.28
CA LEU A 362 7.30 0.68 1.07
C LEU A 362 6.24 1.28 0.14
N HIS A 363 6.18 2.61 0.00
CA HIS A 363 5.26 3.30 -0.90
C HIS A 363 5.53 3.05 -2.40
N VAL A 364 6.68 2.49 -2.77
CA VAL A 364 7.00 2.02 -4.14
C VAL A 364 7.06 0.49 -4.25
N TYR A 365 6.83 -0.24 -3.16
CA TYR A 365 6.89 -1.71 -3.11
C TYR A 365 5.60 -2.29 -2.51
N ASP A 366 5.62 -2.72 -1.25
CA ASP A 366 4.53 -3.48 -0.61
C ASP A 366 3.21 -2.70 -0.54
N VAL A 367 3.26 -1.42 -0.17
CA VAL A 367 2.06 -0.56 -0.15
C VAL A 367 1.62 -0.18 -1.56
N LEU A 368 2.54 -0.07 -2.53
CA LEU A 368 2.18 0.11 -3.94
C LEU A 368 1.33 -1.07 -4.42
N ARG A 369 1.79 -2.30 -4.19
CA ARG A 369 1.05 -3.52 -4.51
C ARG A 369 -0.32 -3.55 -3.82
N ALA A 370 -0.34 -3.35 -2.51
CA ALA A 370 -1.57 -3.39 -1.73
C ALA A 370 -2.60 -2.39 -2.25
N ASP A 371 -2.21 -1.12 -2.45
CA ASP A 371 -3.12 -0.12 -3.00
C ASP A 371 -3.59 -0.50 -4.41
N ARG A 372 -2.68 -0.81 -5.33
CA ARG A 372 -3.00 -0.95 -6.76
C ARG A 372 -3.87 -2.17 -7.04
N CYS A 373 -3.52 -3.32 -6.46
CA CYS A 373 -4.29 -4.55 -6.66
C CYS A 373 -5.71 -4.44 -6.10
N ILE A 374 -5.88 -3.77 -4.95
CA ILE A 374 -7.17 -3.60 -4.29
C ILE A 374 -7.99 -2.52 -5.01
N SER A 375 -7.41 -1.34 -5.24
CA SER A 375 -8.10 -0.20 -5.85
C SER A 375 -8.49 -0.42 -7.30
N TYR A 376 -7.68 -1.11 -8.11
CA TYR A 376 -8.03 -1.41 -9.49
C TYR A 376 -9.32 -2.24 -9.60
N ASN A 377 -9.68 -2.97 -8.55
CA ASN A 377 -10.91 -3.75 -8.45
C ASN A 377 -11.99 -3.01 -7.65
N SER A 378 -11.96 -1.68 -7.59
CA SER A 378 -12.98 -0.85 -6.91
C SER A 378 -13.17 -1.19 -5.43
N LEU A 379 -12.08 -1.55 -4.75
CA LEU A 379 -12.04 -1.81 -3.31
C LEU A 379 -11.12 -0.79 -2.61
N GLU A 380 -11.26 -0.63 -1.31
CA GLU A 380 -10.35 0.17 -0.48
C GLU A 380 -9.47 -0.69 0.41
N ALA A 381 -8.16 -0.41 0.44
CA ALA A 381 -7.23 -1.06 1.34
C ALA A 381 -7.11 -0.28 2.66
N ARG A 382 -7.07 -0.98 3.78
CA ARG A 382 -6.74 -0.43 5.10
C ARG A 382 -5.66 -1.27 5.76
N VAL A 383 -4.63 -0.63 6.30
CA VAL A 383 -3.41 -1.31 6.80
C VAL A 383 -3.17 -1.01 8.29
N PRO A 384 -3.71 -1.80 9.23
CA PRO A 384 -3.60 -1.53 10.67
C PRO A 384 -2.18 -1.40 11.21
N PHE A 385 -1.23 -2.18 10.69
CA PHE A 385 0.20 -2.07 11.03
C PHE A 385 0.82 -0.73 10.57
N GLY A 386 0.18 -0.04 9.62
CA GLY A 386 0.50 1.33 9.20
C GLY A 386 -0.15 2.42 10.08
N ASP A 387 -0.74 2.08 11.22
CA ASP A 387 -1.14 3.10 12.19
C ASP A 387 0.05 3.94 12.67
N LEU A 388 -0.05 5.28 12.60
CA LEU A 388 1.06 6.17 12.95
C LEU A 388 1.51 6.03 14.41
N LYS A 389 0.59 5.76 15.35
CA LYS A 389 0.97 5.56 16.76
C LYS A 389 1.67 4.22 16.94
N PHE A 390 1.19 3.16 16.28
CA PHE A 390 1.81 1.86 16.24
C PHE A 390 3.21 1.91 15.60
N VAL A 391 3.34 2.46 14.39
CA VAL A 391 4.62 2.59 13.67
C VAL A 391 5.64 3.37 14.50
N ARG A 392 5.28 4.56 14.99
CA ARG A 392 6.19 5.36 15.82
C ARG A 392 6.62 4.61 17.08
N TYR A 393 5.70 3.88 17.71
CA TYR A 393 6.05 3.09 18.87
C TYR A 393 6.97 1.92 18.51
N ALA A 394 6.64 1.14 17.47
CA ALA A 394 7.43 0.00 16.99
C ALA A 394 8.85 0.40 16.55
N MET A 395 8.97 1.54 15.87
CA MET A 395 10.27 2.12 15.50
C MET A 395 11.05 2.60 16.73
N SER A 396 10.38 3.14 17.75
CA SER A 396 11.03 3.59 18.98
C SER A 396 11.47 2.46 19.93
N ILE A 397 11.12 1.20 19.69
CA ILE A 397 11.57 0.08 20.52
C ILE A 397 13.07 -0.14 20.31
N ASP A 398 13.80 -0.46 21.38
CA ASP A 398 15.19 -0.90 21.29
C ASP A 398 15.34 -2.00 20.22
N PRO A 399 16.10 -1.76 19.13
CA PRO A 399 16.19 -2.71 18.03
C PRO A 399 16.76 -4.07 18.45
N GLU A 400 17.47 -4.17 19.58
CA GLU A 400 17.92 -5.45 20.14
C GLU A 400 16.74 -6.39 20.45
N LEU A 401 15.59 -5.85 20.88
CA LEU A 401 14.37 -6.64 21.13
C LEU A 401 13.68 -7.09 19.83
N LYS A 402 14.03 -6.49 18.68
CA LYS A 402 13.49 -6.85 17.36
C LYS A 402 14.38 -7.84 16.62
N MET A 403 15.64 -7.99 17.03
CA MET A 403 16.56 -8.97 16.44
C MET A 403 16.08 -10.40 16.67
N ASN A 404 16.37 -11.28 15.71
CA ASN A 404 16.01 -12.69 15.79
C ASN A 404 16.99 -13.49 16.66
N ASN A 405 16.93 -13.27 17.98
CA ASN A 405 17.72 -14.01 18.97
C ASN A 405 17.07 -15.33 19.42
N HIS A 406 15.83 -15.59 19.00
CA HIS A 406 15.02 -16.74 19.41
C HIS A 406 14.84 -17.80 18.32
N ASN A 407 15.51 -17.66 17.18
CA ASN A 407 15.26 -18.44 15.97
C ASN A 407 13.78 -18.41 15.53
N MET A 408 13.13 -17.28 15.76
CA MET A 408 11.74 -17.00 15.42
C MET A 408 11.63 -15.55 14.94
N GLY A 409 11.47 -15.37 13.63
CA GLY A 409 11.28 -14.03 13.06
C GLY A 409 10.05 -13.36 13.65
N LYS A 410 10.12 -12.05 13.88
CA LYS A 410 9.06 -11.25 14.52
C LYS A 410 8.68 -11.74 15.93
N TYR A 411 9.63 -12.29 16.69
CA TYR A 411 9.39 -12.81 18.03
C TYR A 411 8.60 -11.84 18.92
N LEU A 412 9.00 -10.56 18.94
CA LEU A 412 8.42 -9.56 19.82
C LEU A 412 6.91 -9.36 19.63
N ILE A 413 6.45 -9.24 18.37
CA ILE A 413 5.02 -9.07 18.10
C ILE A 413 4.24 -10.37 18.34
N ARG A 414 4.83 -11.55 18.08
CA ARG A 414 4.22 -12.84 18.47
C ARG A 414 4.03 -12.91 19.98
N LYS A 415 5.07 -12.56 20.74
CA LYS A 415 5.04 -12.57 22.20
C LYS A 415 4.01 -11.61 22.77
N ALA A 416 3.76 -10.47 22.11
CA ALA A 416 2.73 -9.51 22.52
C ALA A 416 1.30 -10.09 22.55
N PHE A 417 1.04 -11.14 21.77
CA PHE A 417 -0.27 -11.79 21.64
C PHE A 417 -0.33 -13.22 22.19
N ALA A 418 0.77 -13.74 22.77
CA ALA A 418 0.86 -15.13 23.22
C ALA A 418 -0.10 -15.49 24.36
N ASP A 419 -0.29 -14.57 25.31
CA ASP A 419 -1.07 -14.87 26.52
C ASP A 419 -2.59 -14.71 26.30
N ASP A 420 -2.99 -14.06 25.22
CA ASP A 420 -4.40 -13.75 24.92
C ASP A 420 -5.10 -14.90 24.15
N HIS A 421 -4.34 -15.91 23.70
CA HIS A 421 -4.78 -17.01 22.84
C HIS A 421 -5.69 -16.51 21.70
N ILE A 422 -5.32 -15.38 21.07
CA ILE A 422 -6.11 -14.78 19.99
C ILE A 422 -5.94 -15.55 18.67
N LEU A 423 -4.87 -16.33 18.57
CA LEU A 423 -4.56 -17.24 17.47
C LEU A 423 -4.21 -18.61 18.03
N PRO A 424 -4.37 -19.69 17.25
CA PRO A 424 -3.81 -20.99 17.61
C PRO A 424 -2.27 -20.93 17.61
N ASP A 425 -1.64 -21.65 18.53
CA ASP A 425 -0.18 -21.63 18.71
C ASP A 425 0.57 -22.07 17.44
N GLU A 426 -0.02 -22.98 16.67
CA GLU A 426 0.51 -23.44 15.38
C GLU A 426 0.62 -22.33 14.33
N ILE A 427 -0.17 -21.27 14.46
CA ILE A 427 -0.12 -20.08 13.60
C ILE A 427 0.75 -19.01 14.25
N LEU A 428 0.55 -18.74 15.54
CA LEU A 428 1.27 -17.69 16.27
C LEU A 428 2.79 -17.93 16.26
N TRP A 429 3.23 -19.20 16.29
CA TRP A 429 4.64 -19.58 16.29
C TRP A 429 5.09 -20.26 14.98
N ARG A 430 4.34 -20.08 13.88
CA ARG A 430 4.72 -20.55 12.54
C ARG A 430 5.92 -19.76 12.00
N GLN A 431 6.89 -20.46 11.41
CA GLN A 431 7.97 -19.82 10.64
C GLN A 431 7.43 -19.08 9.41
N LYS A 432 8.16 -18.04 8.97
CA LYS A 432 7.71 -17.16 7.89
C LYS A 432 7.86 -17.81 6.51
N ALA A 433 6.77 -17.85 5.73
CA ALA A 433 6.80 -18.04 4.29
C ALA A 433 6.61 -16.69 3.56
N ALA A 434 7.28 -16.46 2.42
CA ALA A 434 7.09 -15.25 1.63
C ALA A 434 5.79 -15.32 0.82
N PHE A 435 5.10 -14.19 0.60
CA PHE A 435 3.74 -14.19 0.01
C PHE A 435 3.63 -14.89 -1.35
N SER A 436 4.56 -14.63 -2.27
CA SER A 436 4.59 -15.29 -3.58
C SER A 436 4.80 -16.80 -3.49
N ASP A 437 5.43 -17.28 -2.43
CA ASP A 437 5.69 -18.69 -2.20
C ASP A 437 4.51 -19.36 -1.47
N ALA A 438 3.83 -18.58 -0.65
CA ALA A 438 2.65 -18.95 0.11
C ALA A 438 1.44 -19.25 -0.80
N VAL A 439 1.24 -18.45 -1.85
CA VAL A 439 0.18 -18.68 -2.86
C VAL A 439 0.38 -20.04 -3.55
N GLY A 440 1.64 -20.41 -3.82
CA GLY A 440 2.05 -21.69 -4.38
C GLY A 440 3.48 -21.58 -4.90
N HIS A 441 4.29 -22.62 -4.72
CA HIS A 441 5.67 -22.59 -5.22
C HIS A 441 5.71 -22.49 -6.74
N SER A 442 4.78 -23.20 -7.38
CA SER A 442 4.53 -23.24 -8.82
C SER A 442 4.38 -21.87 -9.46
N MET A 443 3.66 -20.91 -8.86
CA MET A 443 3.41 -19.59 -9.47
C MET A 443 4.71 -18.87 -9.88
N VAL A 444 5.74 -18.91 -9.02
CA VAL A 444 7.03 -18.28 -9.31
C VAL A 444 7.79 -19.06 -10.40
N ASP A 445 7.69 -20.38 -10.36
CA ASP A 445 8.38 -21.26 -11.31
C ASP A 445 7.73 -21.15 -12.70
N ASP A 446 6.41 -21.01 -12.79
CA ASP A 446 5.64 -20.79 -14.01
C ASP A 446 6.04 -19.46 -14.69
N LEU A 447 6.15 -18.37 -13.92
CA LEU A 447 6.59 -17.06 -14.43
C LEU A 447 8.03 -17.12 -14.98
N LYS A 448 8.93 -17.80 -14.26
CA LYS A 448 10.30 -18.02 -14.72
C LYS A 448 10.34 -18.87 -15.98
N ALA A 449 9.61 -19.97 -16.01
CA ALA A 449 9.54 -20.87 -17.17
C ALA A 449 8.96 -20.14 -18.40
N TYR A 450 7.95 -19.30 -18.20
CA TYR A 450 7.40 -18.46 -19.26
C TYR A 450 8.44 -17.48 -19.81
N ALA A 451 9.20 -16.81 -18.93
CA ALA A 451 10.28 -15.91 -19.35
C ALA A 451 11.42 -16.65 -20.09
N GLU A 452 11.82 -17.83 -19.60
CA GLU A 452 12.83 -18.70 -20.27
C GLU A 452 12.38 -19.15 -21.65
N LYS A 453 11.09 -19.42 -21.85
CA LYS A 453 10.50 -19.75 -23.16
C LYS A 453 10.40 -18.52 -24.08
N THR A 454 10.28 -17.32 -23.52
CA THR A 454 10.06 -16.09 -24.28
C THR A 454 11.33 -15.54 -24.92
N TYR A 455 12.50 -15.75 -24.30
CA TYR A 455 13.78 -15.19 -24.77
C TYR A 455 14.85 -16.25 -24.92
N THR A 456 15.59 -16.22 -26.03
CA THR A 456 16.91 -16.87 -26.09
C THR A 456 17.94 -16.11 -25.24
N ASP A 457 19.09 -16.72 -24.96
CA ASP A 457 20.16 -16.08 -24.20
C ASP A 457 20.76 -14.88 -24.96
N GLU A 458 20.87 -14.99 -26.29
CA GLU A 458 21.32 -13.88 -27.14
C GLU A 458 20.32 -12.72 -27.14
N GLU A 459 19.02 -13.02 -27.27
CA GLU A 459 17.97 -12.00 -27.21
C GLU A 459 17.94 -11.29 -25.86
N PHE A 460 18.08 -12.04 -24.76
CA PHE A 460 18.17 -11.49 -23.43
C PHE A 460 19.36 -10.53 -23.31
N ALA A 461 20.56 -10.95 -23.72
CA ALA A 461 21.76 -10.13 -23.65
C ALA A 461 21.62 -8.84 -24.48
N GLU A 462 21.11 -8.94 -25.71
CA GLU A 462 20.92 -7.79 -26.59
C GLU A 462 19.88 -6.80 -26.04
N LYS A 463 18.72 -7.31 -25.61
CA LYS A 463 17.61 -6.48 -25.13
C LYS A 463 17.91 -5.86 -23.77
N ALA A 464 18.48 -6.62 -22.83
CA ALA A 464 18.85 -6.09 -21.52
C ALA A 464 19.90 -4.98 -21.65
N ALA A 465 20.83 -5.07 -22.61
CA ALA A 465 21.82 -4.03 -22.85
C ALA A 465 21.25 -2.67 -23.30
N LYS A 466 19.98 -2.62 -23.73
CA LYS A 466 19.29 -1.36 -24.11
C LYS A 466 18.90 -0.51 -22.89
N TYR A 467 18.93 -1.08 -21.68
CA TYR A 467 18.55 -0.40 -20.45
C TYR A 467 19.78 -0.03 -19.63
N ASP A 468 19.97 1.27 -19.39
CA ASP A 468 21.10 1.81 -18.62
C ASP A 468 20.75 2.08 -17.15
N TYR A 469 19.45 2.18 -16.83
CA TYR A 469 18.94 2.31 -15.46
C TYR A 469 18.31 1.01 -14.99
N CYS A 470 18.76 0.50 -13.85
CA CYS A 470 18.35 -0.79 -13.25
C CYS A 470 18.22 -1.89 -14.30
N ARG A 471 19.35 -2.15 -14.98
CA ARG A 471 19.41 -3.10 -16.10
C ARG A 471 18.85 -4.47 -15.67
N PRO A 472 17.91 -5.05 -16.44
CA PRO A 472 17.45 -6.42 -16.21
C PRO A 472 18.61 -7.41 -16.13
N PHE A 473 18.59 -8.28 -15.12
CA PHE A 473 19.66 -9.27 -14.86
C PHE A 473 19.18 -10.72 -14.94
N THR A 474 17.90 -10.94 -15.20
CA THR A 474 17.28 -12.23 -15.55
C THR A 474 16.28 -12.05 -16.70
N LYS A 475 15.95 -13.12 -17.45
CA LYS A 475 14.91 -13.07 -18.49
C LYS A 475 13.55 -12.63 -17.95
N GLU A 476 13.22 -13.01 -16.72
CA GLU A 476 12.01 -12.56 -16.02
C GLU A 476 12.03 -11.04 -15.76
N SER A 477 13.13 -10.50 -15.25
CA SER A 477 13.26 -9.05 -15.06
C SER A 477 13.20 -8.29 -16.39
N LEU A 478 13.65 -8.90 -17.50
CA LEU A 478 13.54 -8.32 -18.84
C LEU A 478 12.09 -8.34 -19.31
N LEU A 479 11.37 -9.46 -19.13
CA LEU A 479 9.94 -9.57 -19.45
C LEU A 479 9.14 -8.46 -18.78
N TYR A 480 9.35 -8.26 -17.48
CA TYR A 480 8.66 -7.24 -16.70
C TYR A 480 9.05 -5.84 -17.15
N ARG A 481 10.33 -5.61 -17.46
CA ARG A 481 10.80 -4.32 -17.98
C ARG A 481 10.19 -4.00 -19.34
N GLU A 482 10.14 -4.94 -20.28
CA GLU A 482 9.53 -4.72 -21.59
C GLU A 482 8.03 -4.43 -21.48
N LEU A 483 7.30 -5.16 -20.62
CA LEU A 483 5.89 -4.87 -20.34
C LEU A 483 5.71 -3.48 -19.72
N PHE A 484 6.55 -3.12 -18.74
CA PHE A 484 6.50 -1.79 -18.11
C PHE A 484 6.69 -0.67 -19.14
N GLU A 485 7.69 -0.77 -20.03
CA GLU A 485 7.97 0.26 -21.04
C GLU A 485 6.87 0.37 -22.11
N GLN A 486 6.03 -0.66 -22.30
CA GLN A 486 4.84 -0.56 -23.16
C GLN A 486 3.79 0.40 -22.58
N PHE A 487 3.59 0.36 -21.25
CA PHE A 487 2.56 1.17 -20.57
C PHE A 487 3.10 2.51 -20.06
N TYR A 488 4.39 2.56 -19.68
CA TYR A 488 5.05 3.69 -19.03
C TYR A 488 6.39 4.03 -19.71
N PRO A 489 6.39 4.35 -21.02
CA PRO A 489 7.61 4.55 -21.80
C PRO A 489 8.50 5.64 -21.19
N GLY A 490 9.75 5.27 -20.88
CA GLY A 490 10.76 6.19 -20.35
C GLY A 490 10.57 6.61 -18.89
N GLN A 491 9.64 5.99 -18.15
CA GLN A 491 9.34 6.35 -16.76
C GLN A 491 9.99 5.41 -15.74
N ALA A 492 11.04 4.67 -16.12
CA ALA A 492 11.66 3.67 -15.24
C ALA A 492 12.19 4.25 -13.92
N HIS A 493 12.56 5.54 -13.89
CA HIS A 493 13.03 6.26 -12.70
C HIS A 493 11.95 6.50 -11.63
N MET A 494 10.69 6.16 -11.89
CA MET A 494 9.65 6.12 -10.84
C MET A 494 9.99 5.11 -9.74
N ILE A 495 10.80 4.10 -10.05
CA ILE A 495 11.20 3.03 -9.14
C ILE A 495 12.71 3.18 -8.87
N PRO A 496 13.14 3.23 -7.59
CA PRO A 496 14.53 3.53 -7.25
C PRO A 496 15.49 2.38 -7.57
N ASP A 497 15.10 1.14 -7.28
CA ASP A 497 15.86 -0.07 -7.61
C ASP A 497 14.96 -1.30 -7.52
N PHE A 498 15.47 -2.48 -7.89
CA PHE A 498 14.84 -3.75 -7.53
C PHE A 498 14.80 -3.92 -6.01
N TRP A 499 13.65 -4.36 -5.49
CA TRP A 499 13.56 -4.80 -4.11
C TRP A 499 14.40 -6.08 -3.95
N MET A 500 15.42 -6.03 -3.10
CA MET A 500 16.35 -7.14 -2.88
C MET A 500 16.74 -7.21 -1.39
N PRO A 501 17.05 -8.40 -0.86
CA PRO A 501 17.77 -8.52 0.40
C PRO A 501 19.01 -7.64 0.43
N ASN A 502 19.40 -7.17 1.62
CA ASN A 502 20.54 -6.28 1.75
C ASN A 502 21.84 -6.99 1.33
N LYS A 503 22.31 -6.70 0.10
CA LYS A 503 23.45 -7.40 -0.53
C LYS A 503 24.77 -7.27 0.25
N THR A 504 24.88 -6.31 1.15
CA THR A 504 26.08 -6.11 1.98
C THR A 504 26.13 -7.05 3.18
N TRP A 505 25.01 -7.68 3.54
CA TRP A 505 24.94 -8.57 4.69
C TRP A 505 25.38 -10.00 4.34
N PRO A 506 26.01 -10.72 5.29
CA PRO A 506 26.44 -12.10 5.08
C PRO A 506 25.27 -12.98 4.62
N GLY A 507 25.46 -13.73 3.53
CA GLY A 507 24.44 -14.65 3.00
C GLY A 507 23.29 -14.00 2.24
N CYS A 508 23.31 -12.68 2.02
CA CYS A 508 22.23 -11.94 1.36
C CYS A 508 22.57 -11.42 -0.05
N ASN A 509 23.81 -11.62 -0.53
CA ASN A 509 24.18 -11.26 -1.91
C ASN A 509 23.68 -12.30 -2.90
N VAL A 510 22.41 -12.17 -3.31
CA VAL A 510 21.71 -13.11 -4.19
C VAL A 510 21.16 -12.41 -5.44
N ASN A 511 20.90 -13.20 -6.49
CA ASN A 511 20.33 -12.74 -7.76
C ASN A 511 18.85 -13.13 -7.92
N ASP A 512 18.17 -13.48 -6.84
CA ASP A 512 16.72 -13.65 -6.78
C ASP A 512 16.24 -12.99 -5.48
N PRO A 513 15.21 -12.12 -5.51
CA PRO A 513 14.72 -11.50 -4.30
C PRO A 513 13.95 -12.45 -3.36
N SER A 514 13.59 -13.65 -3.84
CA SER A 514 12.87 -14.63 -3.04
C SER A 514 13.66 -15.04 -1.80
N ALA A 515 12.96 -15.18 -0.67
CA ALA A 515 13.58 -15.74 0.53
C ALA A 515 14.06 -17.19 0.33
N ARG A 516 13.56 -17.92 -0.69
CA ARG A 516 13.95 -19.32 -1.00
C ARG A 516 15.45 -19.49 -1.26
N VAL A 517 16.12 -18.46 -1.76
CA VAL A 517 17.57 -18.54 -2.07
C VAL A 517 18.45 -18.21 -0.86
N LEU A 518 17.85 -17.85 0.28
CA LEU A 518 18.57 -17.61 1.52
C LEU A 518 18.81 -18.91 2.28
N ALA A 519 19.99 -19.05 2.86
CA ALA A 519 20.41 -20.27 3.56
C ALA A 519 19.52 -20.65 4.76
N ASN A 520 18.83 -19.67 5.37
CA ASN A 520 17.98 -19.85 6.53
C ASN A 520 16.50 -20.16 6.19
N TYR A 521 16.14 -20.33 4.92
CA TYR A 521 14.75 -20.59 4.51
C TYR A 521 14.29 -22.03 4.81
N GLY A 522 15.23 -22.99 4.84
CA GLY A 522 14.99 -24.42 4.60
C GLY A 522 13.84 -25.15 5.30
N GLN A 523 13.38 -24.73 6.48
CA GLN A 523 12.23 -25.35 7.18
C GLN A 523 10.89 -24.62 6.99
N SER A 524 10.87 -23.44 6.35
CA SER A 524 9.69 -22.57 6.28
C SER A 524 8.77 -22.85 5.07
N GLY A 525 9.27 -23.63 4.09
CA GLY A 525 8.55 -24.04 2.88
C GLY A 525 8.25 -25.55 2.82
N GLN A 526 8.32 -26.27 3.94
CA GLN A 526 7.95 -27.69 4.05
C GLN A 526 6.56 -27.87 4.67
#